data_AF-A0AAJ6Y0R2-F1
#
_entry.id   AF-A0AAJ6Y0R2-F1
#
_cell.length_a   1.000
_cell.length_b   1.000
_cell.length_c   1.000
_cell.angle_alpha   90.00
_cell.angle_beta   90.00
_cell.angle_gamma   90.00
#
_symmetry.space_group_name_H-M   'P 1'
#
loop_
_entity.id
_entity.type
_entity.pdbx_description
1 polymer ?
#
loop_
_entity_poly.entity_id
_entity_poly.type
_entity_poly.pdbx_seq_one_letter_code
_entity_poly.pdbx_strand_id
1 'polypeptide(L)'
;MAEADKGISTDNIKGLLLALSSSFFIGASFIVKKKGLKKAGASGLRAGAGGYAYLYEPLWWIGMITMIVGEIANFAAYAFAPAILVTPLGALSIIISAVLAHVMLQEKLHIFGVLGCVLCVVGSTSIVLHAPQEREIESVKEVWDLATEPAFLLYAAIVITAVIVIIIRVIPHYGQTHVMVYISVCSLMGSLSVMSVKALGIALKLTFSGMNQLLYPQTWTFTLVVLACVITQINYLNKALDTFNTVVVSPIYYVMFTTLTILASVIMFKDWDGQNASQIVTEICGFVTILSGTFLLHKTKDMVEGSSQSLSLRLPKHEEEDGVLDHEGIPLRRLDSLRPK
;
A
#
# COMPACT_ATOMS: atom_id res chain seq x y z
N MET A 1 30.00 2.52 -38.58
CA MET A 1 28.92 1.55 -38.38
C MET A 1 29.45 0.47 -37.44
N ALA A 2 29.38 0.73 -36.13
CA ALA A 2 29.74 -0.21 -35.07
C ALA A 2 28.95 0.17 -33.81
N GLU A 3 27.64 0.29 -33.98
CA GLU A 3 26.65 0.29 -32.90
C GLU A 3 25.79 -0.95 -33.12
N ALA A 4 26.14 -2.05 -32.47
CA ALA A 4 25.26 -3.18 -32.22
C ALA A 4 25.93 -4.10 -31.19
N ASP A 5 25.18 -4.38 -30.12
CA ASP A 5 25.39 -5.45 -29.15
C ASP A 5 26.32 -5.20 -27.93
N LYS A 6 25.96 -4.19 -27.13
CA LYS A 6 26.09 -4.33 -25.66
C LYS A 6 24.95 -5.24 -25.19
N GLY A 7 25.11 -6.54 -25.39
CA GLY A 7 24.21 -7.55 -24.84
C GLY A 7 24.03 -7.31 -23.33
N ILE A 8 22.80 -7.32 -22.86
CA ILE A 8 22.47 -7.21 -21.44
C ILE A 8 23.27 -8.29 -20.70
N SER A 9 24.16 -7.89 -19.78
CA SER A 9 24.96 -8.83 -18.99
C SER A 9 24.07 -9.92 -18.38
N THR A 10 24.50 -11.18 -18.38
CA THR A 10 23.75 -12.31 -17.83
C THR A 10 23.25 -12.04 -16.40
N ASP A 11 24.00 -11.27 -15.61
CA ASP A 11 23.60 -10.90 -14.25
C ASP A 11 22.48 -9.84 -14.23
N ASN A 12 22.50 -8.90 -15.18
CA ASN A 12 21.38 -7.96 -15.35
C ASN A 12 20.09 -8.68 -15.76
N ILE A 13 20.18 -9.74 -16.57
CA ILE A 13 19.01 -10.58 -16.94
C ILE A 13 18.47 -11.30 -15.70
N LYS A 14 19.35 -11.88 -14.86
CA LYS A 14 18.94 -12.50 -13.59
C LYS A 14 18.26 -11.49 -12.67
N GLY A 15 18.85 -10.30 -12.50
CA GLY A 15 18.26 -9.23 -11.69
C GLY A 15 16.91 -8.75 -12.21
N LEU A 16 16.76 -8.62 -13.53
CA LEU A 16 15.48 -8.30 -14.18
C LEU A 16 14.41 -9.37 -13.91
N LEU A 17 14.74 -10.65 -14.09
CA LEU A 17 13.80 -11.75 -13.83
C LEU A 17 13.41 -11.82 -12.35
N LEU A 18 14.36 -11.61 -11.44
CA LEU A 18 14.10 -11.54 -10.00
C LEU A 18 13.18 -10.36 -9.65
N ALA A 19 13.42 -9.17 -10.21
CA ALA A 19 12.58 -8.00 -10.00
C ALA A 19 11.14 -8.19 -10.53
N LEU A 20 10.99 -8.83 -11.70
CA LEU A 20 9.68 -9.17 -12.26
C LEU A 20 8.94 -10.19 -11.40
N SER A 21 9.63 -11.25 -10.96
CA SER A 21 9.05 -12.27 -10.08
C SER A 21 8.64 -11.67 -8.72
N SER A 22 9.47 -10.79 -8.17
CA SER A 22 9.18 -10.05 -6.95
C SER A 22 7.91 -9.21 -7.11
N SER A 23 7.81 -8.44 -8.20
CA SER A 23 6.65 -7.60 -8.49
C SER A 23 5.37 -8.42 -8.61
N PHE A 24 5.45 -9.61 -9.20
CA PHE A 24 4.34 -10.56 -9.27
C PHE A 24 3.92 -11.06 -7.89
N PHE A 25 4.86 -11.54 -7.08
CA PHE A 25 4.56 -12.03 -5.73
C PHE A 25 4.00 -10.93 -4.82
N ILE A 26 4.61 -9.74 -4.82
CA ILE A 26 4.13 -8.59 -4.05
C ILE A 26 2.72 -8.21 -4.52
N GLY A 27 2.49 -8.06 -5.83
CA GLY A 27 1.17 -7.72 -6.38
C GLY A 27 0.08 -8.75 -6.05
N ALA A 28 0.38 -10.04 -6.22
CA ALA A 28 -0.52 -11.14 -5.88
C ALA A 28 -0.80 -11.21 -4.37
N SER A 29 0.19 -10.92 -3.52
CA SER A 29 0.04 -10.96 -2.07
C SER A 29 -1.07 -10.06 -1.55
N PHE A 30 -1.24 -8.86 -2.13
CA PHE A 30 -2.32 -7.93 -1.74
C PHE A 30 -3.70 -8.54 -1.99
N ILE A 31 -3.85 -9.23 -3.12
CA ILE A 31 -5.11 -9.83 -3.56
C ILE A 31 -5.45 -11.06 -2.72
N VAL A 32 -4.45 -11.91 -2.47
CA VAL A 32 -4.61 -13.09 -1.61
C VAL A 32 -4.93 -12.67 -0.17
N LYS A 33 -4.21 -11.69 0.39
CA LYS A 33 -4.50 -11.13 1.73
C LYS A 33 -5.93 -10.60 1.81
N LYS A 34 -6.37 -9.82 0.83
CA LYS A 34 -7.75 -9.31 0.81
C LYS A 34 -8.79 -10.41 0.72
N LYS A 35 -8.57 -11.45 -0.09
CA LYS A 35 -9.47 -12.59 -0.17
C LYS A 35 -9.54 -13.33 1.17
N GLY A 36 -8.41 -13.49 1.85
CA GLY A 36 -8.34 -14.01 3.22
C GLY A 36 -9.11 -13.13 4.22
N LEU A 37 -8.93 -11.81 4.17
CA LEU A 37 -9.65 -10.85 5.02
C LEU A 37 -11.18 -10.93 4.80
N LYS A 38 -11.64 -10.97 3.54
CA LYS A 38 -13.07 -11.11 3.21
C LYS A 38 -13.65 -12.41 3.75
N LYS A 39 -12.91 -13.53 3.64
CA LYS A 39 -13.35 -14.84 4.14
C LYS A 39 -13.40 -14.88 5.67
N ALA A 40 -12.37 -14.35 6.34
CA ALA A 40 -12.34 -14.23 7.79
C ALA A 40 -13.46 -13.31 8.33
N GLY A 41 -13.81 -12.27 7.57
CA GLY A 41 -14.91 -11.37 7.90
C GLY A 41 -16.31 -11.99 7.80
N ALA A 42 -16.46 -13.17 7.19
CA ALA A 42 -17.72 -13.91 7.15
C ALA A 42 -17.95 -14.76 8.41
N SER A 43 -16.86 -15.14 9.10
CA SER A 43 -16.90 -16.00 10.30
C SER A 43 -16.54 -15.27 11.59
N GLY A 44 -16.02 -14.04 11.52
CA GLY A 44 -15.62 -13.26 12.69
C GLY A 44 -15.61 -11.75 12.44
N LEU A 45 -15.20 -10.99 13.46
CA LEU A 45 -15.15 -9.53 13.38
C LEU A 45 -14.13 -9.09 12.31
N ARG A 46 -14.60 -8.27 11.38
CA ARG A 46 -13.83 -7.74 10.25
C ARG A 46 -12.64 -6.90 10.69
N ALA A 47 -11.55 -6.95 9.93
CA ALA A 47 -10.35 -6.15 10.20
C ALA A 47 -10.64 -4.64 10.16
N GLY A 48 -11.45 -4.19 9.19
CA GLY A 48 -11.89 -2.80 9.08
C GLY A 48 -12.58 -2.30 10.35
N ALA A 49 -13.39 -3.15 10.98
CA ALA A 49 -14.07 -2.87 12.24
C ALA A 49 -13.17 -3.03 13.50
N GLY A 50 -11.90 -3.40 13.33
CA GLY A 50 -10.95 -3.62 14.43
C GLY A 50 -10.85 -5.04 14.96
N GLY A 51 -11.44 -6.02 14.27
CA GLY A 51 -11.28 -7.44 14.59
C GLY A 51 -9.98 -8.04 14.07
N TYR A 52 -9.58 -9.17 14.67
CA TYR A 52 -8.35 -9.91 14.33
C TYR A 52 -8.63 -11.33 13.82
N ALA A 53 -9.86 -11.62 13.38
CA ALA A 53 -10.28 -12.95 12.94
C ALA A 53 -9.44 -13.51 11.78
N TYR A 54 -8.84 -12.63 10.97
CA TYR A 54 -7.97 -12.99 9.85
C TYR A 54 -6.71 -13.75 10.24
N LEU A 55 -6.26 -13.67 11.50
CA LEU A 55 -5.11 -14.42 12.00
C LEU A 55 -5.35 -15.94 11.98
N TYR A 56 -6.61 -16.37 12.03
CA TYR A 56 -7.00 -17.79 11.95
C TYR A 56 -7.24 -18.26 10.51
N GLU A 57 -7.30 -17.36 9.53
CA GLU A 57 -7.60 -17.73 8.14
C GLU A 57 -6.31 -18.08 7.37
N PRO A 58 -6.13 -19.33 6.91
CA PRO A 58 -4.91 -19.76 6.23
C PRO A 58 -4.62 -18.98 4.94
N LEU A 59 -5.67 -18.54 4.22
CA LEU A 59 -5.49 -17.74 3.00
C LEU A 59 -4.79 -16.40 3.29
N TRP A 60 -5.03 -15.78 4.44
CA TRP A 60 -4.34 -14.54 4.80
C TRP A 60 -2.84 -14.78 5.02
N TRP A 61 -2.48 -15.89 5.69
CA TRP A 61 -1.08 -16.28 5.88
C TRP A 61 -0.37 -16.64 4.57
N ILE A 62 -1.05 -17.31 3.63
CA ILE A 62 -0.50 -17.53 2.28
C ILE A 62 -0.16 -16.18 1.64
N GLY A 63 -1.05 -15.19 1.75
CA GLY A 63 -0.80 -13.83 1.28
C GLY A 63 0.42 -13.19 1.96
N MET A 64 0.57 -13.32 3.28
CA MET A 64 1.73 -12.81 4.02
C MET A 64 3.04 -13.49 3.61
N ILE A 65 3.06 -14.81 3.49
CA ILE A 65 4.24 -15.56 3.04
C ILE A 65 4.62 -15.17 1.62
N THR A 66 3.64 -15.03 0.73
CA THR A 66 3.87 -14.59 -0.66
C THR A 66 4.51 -13.20 -0.71
N MET A 67 4.07 -12.28 0.17
CA MET A 67 4.68 -10.96 0.31
C MET A 67 6.15 -11.06 0.74
N ILE A 68 6.46 -11.86 1.77
CA ILE A 68 7.82 -12.05 2.28
C ILE A 68 8.74 -12.61 1.18
N VAL A 69 8.28 -13.63 0.44
CA VAL A 69 9.04 -14.20 -0.69
C VAL A 69 9.30 -13.14 -1.77
N GLY A 70 8.29 -12.31 -2.08
CA GLY A 70 8.43 -11.19 -3.00
C GLY A 70 9.49 -10.17 -2.56
N GLU A 71 9.50 -9.79 -1.28
CA GLU A 71 10.51 -8.86 -0.73
C GLU A 71 11.93 -9.46 -0.74
N ILE A 72 12.08 -10.76 -0.43
CA ILE A 72 13.38 -11.44 -0.53
C ILE A 72 13.86 -11.45 -1.99
N ALA A 73 12.98 -11.74 -2.95
CA ALA A 73 13.31 -11.68 -4.37
C ALA A 73 13.67 -10.25 -4.82
N ASN A 74 13.00 -9.23 -4.28
CA ASN A 74 13.31 -7.83 -4.53
C ASN A 74 14.73 -7.49 -4.06
N PHE A 75 15.05 -7.87 -2.82
CA PHE A 75 16.37 -7.68 -2.24
C PHE A 75 17.46 -8.39 -3.05
N ALA A 76 17.21 -9.64 -3.45
CA ALA A 76 18.11 -10.38 -4.32
C ALA A 76 18.30 -9.69 -5.67
N ALA A 77 17.26 -9.09 -6.26
CA ALA A 77 17.37 -8.38 -7.53
C ALA A 77 18.37 -7.22 -7.48
N TYR A 78 18.43 -6.46 -6.37
CA TYR A 78 19.42 -5.40 -6.17
C TYR A 78 20.87 -5.89 -6.10
N ALA A 79 21.09 -7.18 -5.79
CA ALA A 79 22.43 -7.77 -5.81
C ALA A 79 22.91 -8.10 -7.24
N PHE A 80 22.01 -8.23 -8.21
CA PHE A 80 22.33 -8.66 -9.58
C PHE A 80 22.07 -7.59 -10.65
N ALA A 81 21.24 -6.59 -10.36
CA ALA A 81 20.93 -5.49 -11.27
C ALA A 81 20.99 -4.14 -10.57
N PRO A 82 21.35 -3.06 -11.30
CA PRO A 82 21.41 -1.73 -10.75
C PRO A 82 20.02 -1.26 -10.29
N ALA A 83 19.99 -0.47 -9.22
CA ALA A 83 18.74 0.03 -8.62
C ALA A 83 17.83 0.76 -9.62
N ILE A 84 18.42 1.53 -10.54
CA ILE A 84 17.67 2.25 -11.58
C ILE A 84 16.82 1.34 -12.49
N LEU A 85 17.18 0.06 -12.61
CA LEU A 85 16.41 -0.93 -13.35
C LEU A 85 15.40 -1.66 -12.46
N VAL A 86 15.79 -2.01 -11.24
CA VAL A 86 14.96 -2.79 -10.30
C VAL A 86 13.80 -1.97 -9.74
N THR A 87 14.04 -0.71 -9.37
CA THR A 87 13.08 0.09 -8.62
C THR A 87 11.82 0.46 -9.44
N PRO A 88 11.89 0.83 -10.73
CA PRO A 88 10.70 1.05 -11.57
C PRO A 88 9.86 -0.23 -11.76
N LEU A 89 10.51 -1.40 -11.78
CA LEU A 89 9.80 -2.67 -11.90
C LEU A 89 8.94 -2.95 -10.68
N GLY A 90 9.32 -2.46 -9.49
CA GLY A 90 8.48 -2.53 -8.29
C GLY A 90 7.09 -1.91 -8.50
N ALA A 91 6.97 -0.87 -9.33
CA ALA A 91 5.66 -0.28 -9.68
C ALA A 91 4.78 -1.23 -10.53
N LEU A 92 5.35 -2.24 -11.20
CA LEU A 92 4.59 -3.28 -11.90
C LEU A 92 3.73 -4.10 -10.93
N SER A 93 4.11 -4.20 -9.65
CA SER A 93 3.29 -4.85 -8.63
C SER A 93 1.90 -4.21 -8.49
N ILE A 94 1.78 -2.90 -8.78
CA ILE A 94 0.51 -2.17 -8.81
C ILE A 94 -0.35 -2.64 -9.97
N ILE A 95 0.23 -2.81 -11.16
CA ILE A 95 -0.50 -3.29 -12.33
C ILE A 95 -0.96 -4.73 -12.10
N ILE A 96 -0.07 -5.58 -11.58
CA ILE A 96 -0.39 -6.97 -11.29
C ILE A 96 -1.50 -7.06 -10.23
N SER A 97 -1.41 -6.27 -9.15
CA SER A 97 -2.46 -6.24 -8.14
C SER A 97 -3.79 -5.73 -8.72
N ALA A 98 -3.78 -4.71 -9.58
CA ALA A 98 -4.96 -4.18 -10.24
C ALA A 98 -5.63 -5.21 -11.17
N VAL A 99 -4.83 -5.92 -11.99
CA VAL A 99 -5.32 -6.97 -12.89
C VAL A 99 -5.88 -8.15 -12.10
N LEU A 100 -5.16 -8.64 -11.09
CA LEU A 100 -5.64 -9.73 -10.24
C LEU A 100 -6.86 -9.32 -9.41
N ALA A 101 -6.99 -8.05 -9.00
CA ALA A 101 -8.20 -7.55 -8.36
C ALA A 101 -9.42 -7.64 -9.28
N HIS A 102 -9.24 -7.25 -10.54
CA HIS A 102 -10.31 -7.36 -11.54
C HIS A 102 -10.71 -8.82 -11.77
N VAL A 103 -9.74 -9.72 -11.94
CA VAL A 103 -10.01 -11.14 -12.24
C VAL A 103 -10.50 -11.92 -11.01
N MET A 104 -9.82 -11.83 -9.87
CA MET A 104 -10.07 -12.70 -8.70
C MET A 104 -11.06 -12.13 -7.69
N LEU A 105 -11.11 -10.79 -7.53
CA LEU A 105 -12.04 -10.12 -6.63
C LEU A 105 -13.29 -9.59 -7.36
N GLN A 106 -13.34 -9.71 -8.70
CA GLN A 106 -14.40 -9.17 -9.56
C GLN A 106 -14.61 -7.67 -9.32
N GLU A 107 -13.54 -6.96 -8.96
CA GLU A 107 -13.56 -5.52 -8.73
C GLU A 107 -13.59 -4.81 -10.09
N LYS A 108 -14.65 -4.01 -10.34
CA LYS A 108 -14.81 -3.31 -11.63
C LYS A 108 -13.72 -2.24 -11.78
N LEU A 109 -12.92 -2.34 -12.84
CA LEU A 109 -11.86 -1.40 -13.17
C LEU A 109 -12.31 -0.58 -14.38
N HIS A 110 -12.80 0.63 -14.12
CA HIS A 110 -13.24 1.55 -15.17
C HIS A 110 -12.01 2.19 -15.86
N ILE A 111 -12.20 2.75 -17.06
CA ILE A 111 -11.12 3.36 -17.88
C ILE A 111 -10.33 4.42 -17.08
N PHE A 112 -11.02 5.24 -16.28
CA PHE A 112 -10.38 6.21 -15.39
C PHE A 112 -9.51 5.58 -14.28
N GLY A 113 -9.85 4.36 -13.85
CA GLY A 113 -9.03 3.58 -12.93
C GLY A 113 -7.76 3.05 -13.59
N VAL A 114 -7.85 2.59 -14.85
CA VAL A 114 -6.66 2.21 -15.64
C VAL A 114 -5.75 3.41 -15.84
N LEU A 115 -6.31 4.55 -16.24
CA LEU A 115 -5.55 5.80 -16.40
C LEU A 115 -4.87 6.23 -15.10
N GLY A 116 -5.58 6.13 -13.97
CA GLY A 116 -5.01 6.39 -12.65
C GLY A 116 -3.83 5.47 -12.31
N CYS A 117 -3.95 4.16 -12.56
CA CYS A 117 -2.84 3.21 -12.38
C CYS A 117 -1.64 3.55 -13.28
N VAL A 118 -1.87 3.90 -14.55
CA VAL A 118 -0.81 4.31 -15.48
C VAL A 118 -0.11 5.57 -14.99
N LEU A 119 -0.85 6.59 -14.56
CA LEU A 119 -0.28 7.82 -13.99
C LEU A 119 0.55 7.53 -12.73
N CYS A 120 0.10 6.63 -11.86
CA CYS A 120 0.86 6.21 -10.68
C CYS A 120 2.18 5.52 -11.07
N VAL A 121 2.16 4.63 -12.07
CA VAL A 121 3.37 3.96 -12.56
C VAL A 121 4.34 4.96 -13.19
N VAL A 122 3.86 5.83 -14.07
CA VAL A 122 4.68 6.87 -14.72
C VAL A 122 5.30 7.80 -13.70
N GLY A 123 4.51 8.36 -12.79
CA GLY A 123 5.03 9.29 -11.79
C GLY A 123 5.99 8.61 -10.82
N SER A 124 5.74 7.37 -10.42
CA SER A 124 6.68 6.64 -9.56
C SER A 124 8.00 6.33 -10.23
N THR A 125 7.97 5.94 -11.50
CA THR A 125 9.18 5.73 -12.31
C THR A 125 9.93 7.05 -12.47
N SER A 126 9.22 8.16 -12.69
CA SER A 126 9.82 9.49 -12.79
C SER A 126 10.55 9.91 -11.51
N ILE A 127 9.94 9.70 -10.33
CA ILE A 127 10.58 9.95 -9.02
C ILE A 127 11.84 9.08 -8.87
N VAL A 128 11.70 7.78 -9.09
CA VAL A 128 12.77 6.81 -8.88
C VAL A 128 13.97 7.05 -9.80
N LEU A 129 13.73 7.39 -11.07
CA LEU A 129 14.79 7.63 -12.04
C LEU A 129 15.62 8.88 -11.72
N HIS A 130 15.05 9.83 -10.99
CA HIS A 130 15.69 11.10 -10.65
C HIS A 130 16.04 11.21 -9.15
N ALA A 131 15.71 10.18 -8.37
CA ALA A 131 16.07 10.08 -6.97
C ALA A 131 17.60 10.20 -6.82
N PRO A 132 18.07 10.85 -5.73
CA PRO A 132 19.49 11.01 -5.51
C PRO A 132 20.16 9.65 -5.32
N GLN A 133 21.42 9.54 -5.74
CA GLN A 133 22.18 8.32 -5.47
C GLN A 133 22.35 8.17 -3.96
N GLU A 134 21.98 7.01 -3.44
CA GLU A 134 22.16 6.71 -2.02
C GLU A 134 23.64 6.65 -1.67
N ARG A 135 24.05 7.39 -0.64
CA ARG A 135 25.40 7.31 -0.10
C ARG A 135 25.68 5.90 0.45
N GLU A 136 26.78 5.30 0.04
CA GLU A 136 27.23 4.03 0.62
C GLU A 136 27.68 4.27 2.07
N ILE A 137 26.92 3.73 3.03
CA ILE A 137 27.25 3.79 4.45
C ILE A 137 27.71 2.43 4.89
N GLU A 138 28.95 2.38 5.39
CA GLU A 138 29.62 1.13 5.72
C GLU A 138 29.52 0.77 7.20
N SER A 139 28.94 1.63 8.06
CA SER A 139 28.92 1.43 9.51
C SER A 139 27.57 1.73 10.17
N VAL A 140 27.13 0.82 11.05
CA VAL A 140 25.91 1.01 11.88
C VAL A 140 26.04 2.24 12.77
N LYS A 141 27.25 2.56 13.23
CA LYS A 141 27.51 3.72 14.07
C LYS A 141 27.29 5.02 13.30
N GLU A 142 27.70 5.06 12.03
CA GLU A 142 27.45 6.22 11.17
C GLU A 142 25.93 6.42 10.95
N VAL A 143 25.18 5.33 10.70
CA VAL A 143 23.71 5.40 10.61
C VAL A 143 23.08 5.84 11.93
N TRP A 144 23.61 5.38 13.07
CA TRP A 144 23.14 5.80 14.39
C TRP A 144 23.37 7.29 14.64
N ASP A 145 24.56 7.78 14.30
CA ASP A 145 24.90 9.19 14.47
C ASP A 145 23.98 10.06 13.60
N LEU A 146 23.77 9.68 12.34
CA LEU A 146 22.81 10.33 11.41
C LEU A 146 21.36 10.26 11.92
N ALA A 147 20.93 9.12 12.45
CA ALA A 147 19.59 8.96 13.02
C ALA A 147 19.38 9.77 14.33
N THR A 148 20.47 10.09 15.04
CA THR A 148 20.43 10.88 16.29
C THR A 148 20.59 12.38 16.02
N GLU A 149 20.79 12.78 14.77
CA GLU A 149 20.85 14.18 14.42
C GLU A 149 19.51 14.88 14.64
N PRO A 150 19.53 16.18 15.02
CA PRO A 150 18.32 16.91 15.39
C PRO A 150 17.28 16.97 14.27
N ALA A 151 17.71 16.99 13.00
CA ALA A 151 16.81 17.04 11.85
C ALA A 151 15.99 15.74 11.71
N PHE A 152 16.64 14.58 11.79
CA PHE A 152 15.94 13.30 11.68
C PHE A 152 15.12 12.99 12.93
N LEU A 153 15.61 13.34 14.12
CA LEU A 153 14.82 13.22 15.36
C LEU A 153 13.56 14.09 15.31
N LEU A 154 13.65 15.31 14.78
CA LEU A 154 12.47 16.17 14.57
C LEU A 154 11.49 15.53 13.57
N TYR A 155 11.99 15.00 12.45
CA TYR A 155 11.16 14.27 11.49
C TYR A 155 10.45 13.09 12.15
N ALA A 156 11.18 12.23 12.88
CA ALA A 156 10.62 11.09 13.58
C ALA A 156 9.58 11.50 14.63
N ALA A 157 9.83 12.57 15.39
CA ALA A 157 8.88 13.11 16.37
C ALA A 157 7.61 13.62 15.70
N ILE A 158 7.73 14.34 14.56
CA ILE A 158 6.58 14.81 13.76
C ILE A 158 5.79 13.60 13.24
N VAL A 159 6.46 12.60 12.69
CA VAL A 159 5.83 11.38 12.16
C VAL A 159 5.06 10.64 13.26
N ILE A 160 5.69 10.38 14.40
CA ILE A 160 5.05 9.69 15.53
C ILE A 160 3.85 10.49 16.04
N THR A 161 4.00 11.81 16.20
CA THR A 161 2.91 12.69 16.64
C THR A 161 1.76 12.68 15.65
N ALA A 162 2.04 12.80 14.35
CA ALA A 162 1.05 12.74 13.29
C ALA A 162 0.32 11.40 13.29
N VAL A 163 1.05 10.28 13.42
CA VAL A 163 0.45 8.94 13.52
C VAL A 163 -0.48 8.84 14.73
N ILE A 164 -0.04 9.29 15.92
CA ILE A 164 -0.88 9.28 17.14
C ILE A 164 -2.15 10.12 16.93
N VAL A 165 -2.02 11.33 16.38
CA VAL A 165 -3.17 12.22 16.09
C VAL A 165 -4.12 11.58 15.09
N ILE A 166 -3.60 10.99 14.00
CA ILE A 166 -4.43 10.31 13.01
C ILE A 166 -5.17 9.12 13.64
N ILE A 167 -4.49 8.32 14.45
CA ILE A 167 -5.07 7.16 15.12
C ILE A 167 -6.17 7.54 16.11
N ILE A 168 -5.92 8.54 16.96
CA ILE A 168 -6.85 8.89 18.05
C ILE A 168 -7.98 9.78 17.56
N ARG A 169 -7.71 10.72 16.65
CA ARG A 169 -8.68 11.76 16.26
C ARG A 169 -9.30 11.53 14.89
N VAL A 170 -8.52 11.10 13.90
CA VAL A 170 -8.99 11.06 12.51
C VAL A 170 -9.65 9.73 12.18
N ILE A 171 -9.07 8.61 12.61
CA ILE A 171 -9.57 7.26 12.32
C ILE A 171 -10.99 7.02 12.82
N PRO A 172 -11.39 7.42 14.05
CA PRO A 172 -12.75 7.18 14.54
C PRO A 172 -13.83 7.85 13.69
N HIS A 173 -13.52 9.00 13.09
CA HIS A 173 -14.48 9.79 12.31
C HIS A 173 -14.40 9.52 10.79
N TYR A 174 -13.20 9.30 10.26
CA TYR A 174 -12.94 9.30 8.81
C TYR A 174 -12.29 8.01 8.28
N GLY A 175 -11.92 7.08 9.16
CA GLY A 175 -11.16 5.88 8.76
C GLY A 175 -11.92 4.97 7.79
N GLN A 176 -13.23 4.83 7.95
CA GLN A 176 -14.06 3.98 7.08
C GLN A 176 -14.52 4.67 5.79
N THR A 177 -14.41 5.99 5.71
CA THR A 177 -14.87 6.78 4.55
C THR A 177 -13.72 7.16 3.62
N HIS A 178 -12.56 7.52 4.18
CA HIS A 178 -11.41 8.00 3.42
C HIS A 178 -10.22 7.06 3.50
N VAL A 179 -9.90 6.41 2.38
CA VAL A 179 -8.76 5.47 2.24
C VAL A 179 -7.42 6.08 2.69
N MET A 180 -7.25 7.38 2.47
CA MET A 180 -6.04 8.11 2.83
C MET A 180 -5.69 8.02 4.31
N VAL A 181 -6.68 7.90 5.20
CA VAL A 181 -6.44 7.92 6.65
C VAL A 181 -5.63 6.70 7.08
N TYR A 182 -6.06 5.49 6.71
CA TYR A 182 -5.33 4.26 7.04
C TYR A 182 -3.99 4.17 6.31
N ILE A 183 -3.97 4.58 5.05
CA ILE A 183 -2.75 4.54 4.24
C ILE A 183 -1.69 5.52 4.73
N SER A 184 -2.09 6.72 5.18
CA SER A 184 -1.14 7.69 5.75
C SER A 184 -0.44 7.13 6.99
N VAL A 185 -1.17 6.46 7.89
CA VAL A 185 -0.54 5.81 9.07
C VAL A 185 0.45 4.73 8.63
N CYS A 186 0.05 3.88 7.69
CA CYS A 186 0.90 2.82 7.16
C CYS A 186 2.18 3.40 6.54
N SER A 187 2.06 4.40 5.66
CA SER A 187 3.18 5.01 4.95
C SER A 187 4.11 5.82 5.85
N LEU A 188 3.58 6.54 6.84
CA LEU A 188 4.36 7.27 7.85
C LEU A 188 5.24 6.32 8.68
N MET A 189 4.63 5.29 9.25
CA MET A 189 5.37 4.25 9.99
C MET A 189 6.34 3.48 9.08
N GLY A 190 5.94 3.26 7.82
CA GLY A 190 6.77 2.64 6.79
C GLY A 190 8.07 3.39 6.52
N SER A 191 8.02 4.72 6.41
CA SER A 191 9.22 5.54 6.18
C SER A 191 10.27 5.36 7.29
N LEU A 192 9.84 5.34 8.56
CA LEU A 192 10.72 5.07 9.71
C LEU A 192 11.25 3.64 9.72
N SER A 193 10.39 2.68 9.33
CA SER A 193 10.76 1.27 9.21
C SER A 193 11.85 1.07 8.17
N VAL A 194 11.76 1.70 6.99
CA VAL A 194 12.76 1.54 5.92
C VAL A 194 14.12 2.06 6.38
N MET A 195 14.16 3.26 6.98
CA MET A 195 15.42 3.82 7.51
C MET A 195 16.04 2.91 8.57
N SER A 196 15.22 2.34 9.46
CA SER A 196 15.68 1.42 10.50
C SER A 196 16.14 0.07 9.93
N VAL A 197 15.44 -0.47 8.92
CA VAL A 197 15.84 -1.71 8.22
C VAL A 197 17.17 -1.53 7.50
N LYS A 198 17.44 -0.36 6.89
CA LYS A 198 18.76 -0.07 6.31
C LYS A 198 19.88 -0.20 7.33
N ALA A 199 19.69 0.38 8.52
CA ALA A 199 20.65 0.25 9.63
C ALA A 199 20.88 -1.21 10.04
N LEU A 200 19.80 -2.00 10.14
CA LEU A 200 19.87 -3.43 10.46
C LEU A 200 20.53 -4.26 9.35
N GLY A 201 20.27 -3.92 8.09
CA GLY A 201 20.90 -4.58 6.94
C GLY A 201 22.41 -4.40 6.93
N ILE A 202 22.89 -3.18 7.22
CA ILE A 202 24.32 -2.91 7.40
C ILE A 202 24.87 -3.68 8.60
N ALA A 203 24.15 -3.70 9.73
CA ALA A 203 24.55 -4.46 10.93
C ALA A 203 24.72 -5.95 10.64
N LEU A 204 23.76 -6.55 9.93
CA LEU A 204 23.80 -7.95 9.53
C LEU A 204 24.95 -8.22 8.56
N LYS A 205 25.16 -7.37 7.56
CA LYS A 205 26.29 -7.48 6.60
C LYS A 205 27.63 -7.50 7.33
N LEU A 206 27.87 -6.55 8.23
CA LEU A 206 29.11 -6.48 9.02
C LEU A 206 29.27 -7.66 9.97
N THR A 207 28.17 -8.14 10.56
CA THR A 207 28.16 -9.33 11.42
C THR A 207 28.59 -10.56 10.66
N PHE A 208 28.05 -10.78 9.45
CA PHE A 208 28.49 -11.89 8.59
C PHE A 208 29.92 -11.75 8.07
N SER A 209 30.43 -10.51 7.97
CA SER A 209 31.84 -10.24 7.67
C SER A 209 32.78 -10.42 8.88
N GLY A 210 32.29 -10.90 10.02
CA GLY A 210 33.10 -11.26 11.20
C GLY A 210 33.15 -10.20 12.30
N MET A 211 32.51 -9.04 12.12
CA MET A 211 32.39 -8.00 13.16
C MET A 211 30.99 -8.04 13.78
N ASN A 212 30.83 -8.72 14.91
CA ASN A 212 29.54 -8.90 15.57
C ASN A 212 28.87 -7.58 15.99
N GLN A 213 28.05 -6.99 15.12
CA GLN A 213 27.29 -5.76 15.39
C GLN A 213 26.06 -6.01 16.30
N LEU A 214 25.69 -7.27 16.52
CA LEU A 214 24.56 -7.69 17.35
C LEU A 214 24.79 -7.46 18.86
N LEU A 215 26.04 -7.25 19.28
CA LEU A 215 26.40 -6.91 20.67
C LEU A 215 26.07 -5.46 21.01
N TYR A 216 25.93 -4.60 20.00
CA TYR A 216 25.67 -3.18 20.20
C TYR A 216 24.19 -2.92 20.52
N PRO A 217 23.88 -2.12 21.56
CA PRO A 217 22.49 -1.79 21.92
C PRO A 217 21.74 -1.05 20.79
N GLN A 218 22.46 -0.31 19.95
CA GLN A 218 21.91 0.43 18.80
C GLN A 218 21.12 -0.49 17.84
N THR A 219 21.66 -1.68 17.56
CA THR A 219 21.02 -2.67 16.68
C THR A 219 19.67 -3.13 17.23
N TRP A 220 19.58 -3.31 18.56
CA TRP A 220 18.34 -3.69 19.22
C TRP A 220 17.31 -2.55 19.26
N THR A 221 17.75 -1.31 19.40
CA THR A 221 16.86 -0.13 19.27
C THR A 221 16.24 -0.07 17.88
N PHE A 222 17.03 -0.17 16.81
CA PHE A 222 16.50 -0.22 15.44
C PHE A 222 15.57 -1.42 15.22
N THR A 223 15.89 -2.57 15.80
CA THR A 223 15.04 -3.77 15.74
C THR A 223 13.67 -3.53 16.38
N LEU A 224 13.63 -2.92 17.58
CA LEU A 224 12.37 -2.56 18.24
C LEU A 224 11.54 -1.57 17.42
N VAL A 225 12.19 -0.56 16.82
CA VAL A 225 11.51 0.42 15.94
C VAL A 225 10.91 -0.29 14.73
N VAL A 226 11.66 -1.16 14.05
CA VAL A 226 11.15 -1.94 12.91
C VAL A 226 9.96 -2.80 13.32
N LEU A 227 10.05 -3.54 14.42
CA LEU A 227 8.95 -4.39 14.90
C LEU A 227 7.69 -3.58 15.18
N ALA A 228 7.81 -2.47 15.92
CA ALA A 228 6.68 -1.59 16.21
C ALA A 228 6.06 -1.00 14.94
N CYS A 229 6.89 -0.57 13.98
CA CYS A 229 6.43 -0.03 12.71
C CYS A 229 5.74 -1.08 11.85
N VAL A 230 6.29 -2.29 11.73
CA VAL A 230 5.74 -3.37 10.91
C VAL A 230 4.41 -3.87 11.47
N ILE A 231 4.29 -4.02 12.79
CA ILE A 231 3.02 -4.40 13.42
C ILE A 231 1.94 -3.36 13.13
N THR A 232 2.29 -2.07 13.27
CA THR A 232 1.38 -0.96 12.99
C THR A 232 0.98 -0.93 11.51
N GLN A 233 1.94 -1.06 10.60
CA GLN A 233 1.72 -1.13 9.16
C GLN A 233 0.75 -2.25 8.77
N ILE A 234 1.01 -3.48 9.23
CA ILE A 234 0.16 -4.64 8.90
C ILE A 234 -1.28 -4.41 9.38
N ASN A 235 -1.47 -3.86 10.59
CA ASN A 235 -2.80 -3.58 11.14
C ASN A 235 -3.58 -2.59 10.26
N TYR A 236 -2.99 -1.43 9.96
CA TYR A 236 -3.68 -0.40 9.19
C TYR A 236 -3.80 -0.72 7.70
N LEU A 237 -2.84 -1.45 7.13
CA LEU A 237 -2.96 -1.96 5.77
C LEU A 237 -4.09 -2.99 5.67
N ASN A 238 -4.21 -3.90 6.63
CA ASN A 238 -5.32 -4.87 6.66
C ASN A 238 -6.68 -4.17 6.80
N LYS A 239 -6.77 -3.13 7.65
CA LYS A 239 -7.96 -2.26 7.73
C LYS A 239 -8.29 -1.62 6.38
N ALA A 240 -7.30 -1.05 5.70
CA ALA A 240 -7.50 -0.43 4.40
C ALA A 240 -7.95 -1.44 3.33
N LEU A 241 -7.33 -2.62 3.27
CA LEU A 241 -7.66 -3.66 2.29
C LEU A 241 -9.03 -4.30 2.54
N ASP A 242 -9.46 -4.40 3.80
CA ASP A 242 -10.77 -4.92 4.15
C ASP A 242 -11.91 -3.93 3.83
N THR A 243 -11.67 -2.63 4.06
CA THR A 243 -12.68 -1.57 3.86
C THR A 243 -12.75 -1.07 2.41
N PHE A 244 -11.62 -0.95 1.71
CA PHE A 244 -11.54 -0.26 0.42
C PHE A 244 -11.17 -1.18 -0.76
N ASN A 245 -11.42 -0.72 -1.98
CA ASN A 245 -11.08 -1.44 -3.22
C ASN A 245 -9.54 -1.51 -3.40
N THR A 246 -8.99 -2.68 -3.76
CA THR A 246 -7.52 -2.85 -3.81
C THR A 246 -6.91 -2.07 -4.95
N VAL A 247 -7.66 -1.89 -6.03
CA VAL A 247 -7.22 -1.10 -7.20
C VAL A 247 -6.96 0.35 -6.83
N VAL A 248 -7.54 0.84 -5.74
CA VAL A 248 -7.32 2.19 -5.19
C VAL A 248 -6.27 2.15 -4.08
N VAL A 249 -6.34 1.18 -3.18
CA VAL A 249 -5.43 1.06 -2.03
C VAL A 249 -3.97 0.88 -2.47
N SER A 250 -3.70 -0.02 -3.43
CA SER A 250 -2.33 -0.38 -3.81
C SER A 250 -1.55 0.79 -4.43
N PRO A 251 -2.08 1.55 -5.41
CA PRO A 251 -1.39 2.72 -5.93
C PRO A 251 -1.18 3.81 -4.87
N ILE A 252 -2.21 4.15 -4.08
CA ILE A 252 -2.09 5.21 -3.07
C ILE A 252 -1.03 4.86 -2.02
N TYR A 253 -1.04 3.61 -1.55
CA TYR A 253 -0.08 3.11 -0.57
C TYR A 253 1.35 3.23 -1.08
N TYR A 254 1.61 2.69 -2.27
CA TYR A 254 2.95 2.70 -2.84
C TYR A 254 3.54 4.10 -2.92
N VAL A 255 2.71 5.09 -3.22
CA VAL A 255 3.13 6.45 -3.52
C VAL A 255 3.39 7.23 -2.24
N MET A 256 2.42 7.20 -1.32
CA MET A 256 2.57 7.83 -0.02
C MET A 256 3.77 7.23 0.71
N PHE A 257 3.93 5.90 0.62
CA PHE A 257 5.07 5.19 1.19
C PHE A 257 6.39 5.62 0.55
N THR A 258 6.48 5.60 -0.78
CA THR A 258 7.71 5.96 -1.51
C THR A 258 8.09 7.42 -1.23
N THR A 259 7.14 8.35 -1.29
CA THR A 259 7.39 9.78 -1.06
C THR A 259 7.91 10.04 0.35
N LEU A 260 7.24 9.49 1.37
CA LEU A 260 7.66 9.67 2.76
C LEU A 260 8.99 8.97 3.03
N THR A 261 9.26 7.85 2.38
CA THR A 261 10.55 7.15 2.48
C THR A 261 11.69 7.96 1.88
N ILE A 262 11.48 8.57 0.70
CA ILE A 262 12.47 9.46 0.08
C ILE A 262 12.71 10.68 0.98
N LEU A 263 11.64 11.31 1.47
CA LEU A 263 11.76 12.45 2.39
C LEU A 263 12.56 12.07 3.66
N ALA A 264 12.25 10.92 4.27
CA ALA A 264 13.00 10.42 5.42
C ALA A 264 14.47 10.19 5.08
N SER A 265 14.76 9.62 3.91
CA SER A 265 16.12 9.34 3.42
C SER A 265 16.91 10.63 3.23
N VAL A 266 16.34 11.63 2.54
CA VAL A 266 16.98 12.93 2.29
C VAL A 266 17.28 13.67 3.59
N ILE A 267 16.35 13.62 4.56
CA ILE A 267 16.56 14.23 5.88
C ILE A 267 17.66 13.50 6.66
N MET A 268 17.66 12.16 6.66
CA MET A 268 18.60 11.35 7.45
C MET A 268 20.03 11.40 6.90
N PHE A 269 20.19 11.30 5.57
CA PHE A 269 21.51 11.24 4.94
C PHE A 269 22.07 12.61 4.54
N LYS A 270 21.27 13.67 4.70
CA LYS A 270 21.64 15.06 4.37
C LYS A 270 22.08 15.24 2.91
N ASP A 271 21.51 14.46 1.99
CA ASP A 271 21.84 14.51 0.56
C ASP A 271 21.29 15.76 -0.18
N TRP A 272 21.02 16.85 0.55
CA TRP A 272 20.49 18.12 0.00
C TRP A 272 21.48 18.81 -0.95
N ASP A 273 22.78 18.72 -0.67
CA ASP A 273 23.82 19.44 -1.43
C ASP A 273 24.16 18.80 -2.79
N GLY A 274 23.75 17.55 -3.02
CA GLY A 274 24.02 16.80 -4.26
C GLY A 274 22.89 16.82 -5.29
N GLN A 275 21.70 17.32 -4.93
CA GLN A 275 20.55 17.31 -5.83
C GLN A 275 20.55 18.50 -6.78
N ASN A 276 20.58 18.19 -8.08
CA ASN A 276 20.38 19.20 -9.11
C ASN A 276 18.93 19.70 -9.09
N ALA A 277 18.71 20.99 -9.39
CA ALA A 277 17.36 21.58 -9.45
C ALA A 277 16.42 20.80 -10.40
N SER A 278 16.95 20.19 -11.45
CA SER A 278 16.20 19.32 -12.37
C SER A 278 15.71 18.03 -11.71
N GLN A 279 16.47 17.43 -10.79
CA GLN A 279 16.06 16.24 -10.04
C GLN A 279 14.90 16.59 -9.11
N ILE A 280 15.03 17.68 -8.35
CA ILE A 280 13.97 18.17 -7.44
C ILE A 280 12.68 18.46 -8.22
N VAL A 281 12.76 19.18 -9.34
CA VAL A 281 11.58 19.48 -10.18
C VAL A 281 10.94 18.21 -10.72
N THR A 282 11.74 17.22 -11.13
CA THR A 282 11.22 15.96 -11.68
C THR A 282 10.60 15.09 -10.60
N GLU A 283 11.14 15.07 -9.38
CA GLU A 283 10.53 14.43 -8.22
C GLU A 283 9.19 15.07 -7.86
N ILE A 284 9.11 16.41 -7.83
CA ILE A 284 7.86 17.14 -7.59
C ILE A 284 6.85 16.84 -8.71
N CYS A 285 7.27 16.85 -9.97
CA CYS A 285 6.42 16.52 -11.11
C CYS A 285 5.90 15.07 -11.03
N GLY A 286 6.77 14.13 -10.69
CA GLY A 286 6.40 12.74 -10.45
C GLY A 286 5.38 12.64 -9.32
N PHE A 287 5.59 13.33 -8.20
CA PHE A 287 4.65 13.38 -7.09
C PHE A 287 3.28 13.93 -7.48
N VAL A 288 3.23 15.06 -8.22
CA VAL A 288 1.99 15.65 -8.73
C VAL A 288 1.27 14.73 -9.71
N THR A 289 2.00 14.07 -10.59
CA THR A 289 1.45 13.09 -11.56
C THR A 289 0.74 11.96 -10.82
N ILE A 290 1.32 11.50 -9.73
CA ILE A 290 0.74 10.44 -8.94
C ILE A 290 -0.48 10.92 -8.12
N LEU A 291 -0.42 12.11 -7.51
CA LEU A 291 -1.58 12.70 -6.85
C LEU A 291 -2.77 12.83 -7.81
N SER A 292 -2.48 13.18 -9.06
CA SER A 292 -3.47 13.23 -10.14
C SER A 292 -4.05 11.85 -10.45
N GLY A 293 -3.20 10.81 -10.55
CA GLY A 293 -3.63 9.42 -10.74
C GLY A 293 -4.50 8.91 -9.58
N THR A 294 -4.15 9.29 -8.35
CA THR A 294 -4.88 8.97 -7.13
C THR A 294 -6.25 9.65 -7.07
N PHE A 295 -6.32 10.93 -7.44
CA PHE A 295 -7.58 11.66 -7.52
C PHE A 295 -8.53 11.05 -8.56
N LEU A 296 -7.99 10.67 -9.72
CA LEU A 296 -8.73 9.92 -10.74
C LEU A 296 -9.30 8.62 -10.17
N LEU A 297 -8.48 7.82 -9.48
CA LEU A 297 -8.92 6.57 -8.83
C LEU A 297 -10.04 6.81 -7.81
N HIS A 298 -9.97 7.88 -7.01
CA HIS A 298 -11.03 8.23 -6.05
C HIS A 298 -12.33 8.62 -6.75
N LYS A 299 -12.27 9.51 -7.75
CA LYS A 299 -13.48 9.91 -8.51
C LYS A 299 -14.11 8.77 -9.28
N THR A 300 -13.29 7.82 -9.74
CA THR A 300 -13.80 6.61 -10.40
C THR A 300 -14.66 5.77 -9.47
N LYS A 301 -14.31 5.68 -8.18
CA LYS A 301 -15.11 4.99 -7.16
C LYS A 301 -16.47 5.67 -7.00
N ASP A 302 -16.49 6.99 -6.84
CA ASP A 302 -17.72 7.77 -6.63
C ASP A 302 -18.69 7.61 -7.81
N MET A 303 -18.18 7.57 -9.05
CA MET A 303 -18.99 7.35 -10.25
C MET A 303 -19.61 5.94 -10.30
N VAL A 304 -18.89 4.91 -9.84
CA VAL A 304 -19.40 3.53 -9.83
C VAL A 304 -20.50 3.35 -8.79
N GLU A 305 -20.35 3.96 -7.61
CA GLU A 305 -21.36 3.94 -6.55
C GLU A 305 -22.61 4.75 -6.98
N GLY A 306 -22.44 5.93 -7.56
CA GLY A 306 -23.55 6.74 -8.09
C GLY A 306 -24.27 6.09 -9.28
N SER A 307 -23.55 5.41 -10.18
CA SER A 307 -24.16 4.68 -11.29
C SER A 307 -24.97 3.47 -10.79
N SER A 308 -24.46 2.74 -9.80
CA SER A 308 -25.15 1.58 -9.21
C SER A 308 -26.44 2.00 -8.48
N GLN A 309 -26.43 3.13 -7.76
CA GLN A 309 -27.64 3.71 -7.16
C GLN A 309 -28.64 4.21 -8.21
N SER A 310 -28.17 4.81 -9.32
CA SER A 310 -29.05 5.25 -10.41
C SER A 310 -29.70 4.07 -11.15
N LEU A 311 -29.00 2.94 -11.26
CA LEU A 311 -29.51 1.72 -11.88
C LEU A 311 -30.53 1.03 -10.97
N SER A 312 -30.29 1.00 -9.65
CA SER A 312 -31.27 0.47 -8.69
C SER A 312 -32.53 1.35 -8.61
N LEU A 313 -32.41 2.66 -8.85
CA LEU A 313 -33.56 3.57 -8.92
C LEU A 313 -34.34 3.46 -10.24
N ARG A 314 -33.71 2.92 -11.29
CA ARG A 314 -34.30 2.75 -12.63
C ARG A 314 -34.91 1.37 -12.88
N LEU A 315 -34.89 0.44 -11.93
CA LEU A 315 -35.73 -0.75 -11.97
C LEU A 315 -37.12 -0.36 -11.42
N PRO A 316 -38.18 -0.21 -12.23
CA PRO A 316 -39.52 -0.15 -11.70
C PRO A 316 -39.88 -1.57 -11.22
N LYS A 317 -40.49 -1.68 -10.03
CA LYS A 317 -41.30 -2.85 -9.70
C LYS A 317 -42.35 -3.02 -10.80
N HIS A 318 -42.15 -3.96 -11.69
CA HIS A 318 -43.16 -4.39 -12.66
C HIS A 318 -43.20 -5.92 -12.64
N GLU A 319 -43.55 -6.46 -11.47
CA GLU A 319 -44.13 -7.81 -11.37
C GLU A 319 -45.29 -7.71 -10.37
N GLU A 320 -46.40 -8.33 -10.77
CA GLU A 320 -47.70 -8.47 -10.09
C GLU A 320 -48.68 -7.30 -10.19
N GLU A 321 -49.36 -7.21 -11.34
CA GLU A 321 -50.83 -7.08 -11.39
C GLU A 321 -51.28 -7.35 -12.83
N ASP A 322 -51.67 -8.58 -13.13
CA ASP A 322 -52.64 -8.89 -14.19
C ASP A 322 -53.13 -10.33 -14.02
N GLY A 323 -54.41 -10.48 -13.62
CA GLY A 323 -55.13 -11.73 -13.77
C GLY A 323 -56.01 -12.19 -12.60
N VAL A 324 -56.94 -11.35 -12.10
CA VAL A 324 -58.16 -11.88 -11.45
C VAL A 324 -59.37 -11.05 -11.90
N LEU A 325 -60.19 -11.68 -12.74
CA LEU A 325 -61.53 -11.23 -13.12
C LEU A 325 -62.55 -11.68 -12.05
N ASP A 326 -63.52 -10.81 -11.83
CA ASP A 326 -64.66 -10.84 -10.91
C ASP A 326 -65.33 -12.20 -10.64
N HIS A 327 -65.68 -12.47 -9.37
CA HIS A 327 -67.05 -12.84 -9.01
C HIS A 327 -67.38 -12.58 -7.53
N GLU A 328 -68.39 -11.73 -7.33
CA GLU A 328 -69.38 -11.63 -6.24
C GLU A 328 -68.99 -11.64 -4.75
N GLY A 329 -69.60 -10.69 -4.04
CA GLY A 329 -69.39 -10.43 -2.62
C GLY A 329 -70.26 -11.24 -1.66
N ILE A 330 -70.00 -11.01 -0.36
CA ILE A 330 -70.95 -10.87 0.76
C ILE A 330 -70.13 -10.36 1.98
N PRO A 331 -70.61 -9.36 2.76
CA PRO A 331 -69.81 -8.70 3.80
C PRO A 331 -70.12 -9.23 5.21
N LEU A 332 -69.12 -9.33 6.09
CA LEU A 332 -69.35 -9.49 7.54
C LEU A 332 -68.60 -8.46 8.39
N ARG A 333 -69.44 -7.68 9.07
CA ARG A 333 -69.26 -6.71 10.14
C ARG A 333 -68.25 -7.09 11.24
N ARG A 334 -67.50 -6.05 11.66
CA ARG A 334 -67.41 -5.48 13.02
C ARG A 334 -66.84 -6.35 14.15
N LEU A 335 -65.68 -5.95 14.70
CA LEU A 335 -65.63 -5.58 16.13
C LEU A 335 -64.46 -4.63 16.43
N ASP A 336 -64.82 -3.42 16.84
CA ASP A 336 -63.96 -2.41 17.44
C ASP A 336 -63.34 -2.86 18.76
N SER A 337 -62.24 -2.17 19.08
CA SER A 337 -61.80 -1.80 20.43
C SER A 337 -61.24 -2.90 21.34
N LEU A 338 -60.01 -2.68 21.82
CA LEU A 338 -59.74 -2.25 23.20
C LEU A 338 -58.22 -2.14 23.45
N ARG A 339 -57.73 -0.89 23.48
CA ARG A 339 -56.66 -0.48 24.40
C ARG A 339 -57.30 -0.43 25.80
N PRO A 340 -56.63 -0.75 26.92
CA PRO A 340 -55.79 0.24 27.66
C PRO A 340 -54.65 -0.44 28.46
N LYS A 341 -53.72 0.20 29.17
CA LYS A 341 -53.34 1.58 29.44
C LYS A 341 -51.86 1.56 29.80
#